data_AF-A0A9E1DQG9-F1
#
_entry.id   AF-A0A9E1DQG9-F1
#
_cell.length_a   1.000
_cell.length_b   1.000
_cell.length_c   1.000
_cell.angle_alpha   90.00
_cell.angle_beta   90.00
_cell.angle_gamma   90.00
#
_symmetry.space_group_name_H-M   'P 1'
#
loop_
_entity.id
_entity.type
_entity.pdbx_description
1 polymer ?
#
loop_
_entity_poly.entity_id
_entity_poly.type
_entity_poly.pdbx_seq_one_letter_code
_entity_poly.pdbx_strand_id
1 'polypeptide(L)' 'MTQYCRYCSLAVLNDDDLIYCEAKDEMREGKQIRNPNKCKHFEFNPVDVLDENKKYRPREPKKKNIEGQVSFL' A
#
# COMPACT_ATOMS: atom_id res chain seq x y z
N MET A 1 6.82 -4.94 6.50
CA MET A 1 6.06 -3.79 5.97
C MET A 1 4.74 -4.27 5.37
N THR A 2 3.67 -3.48 5.42
CA THR A 2 2.45 -3.80 4.66
C THR A 2 2.64 -3.40 3.21
N GLN A 3 2.43 -4.33 2.27
CA GLN A 3 2.60 -4.12 0.84
C GLN A 3 1.34 -3.51 0.22
N TYR A 4 1.52 -2.62 -0.75
CA TYR A 4 0.46 -2.02 -1.55
C TYR A 4 1.01 -1.82 -2.96
N CYS A 5 0.21 -2.04 -4.01
CA CYS A 5 0.73 -1.87 -5.38
C CYS A 5 1.20 -0.43 -5.64
N ARG A 6 0.58 0.57 -4.98
CA ARG A 6 1.00 1.97 -5.09
C ARG A 6 2.42 2.28 -4.62
N TYR A 7 3.05 1.35 -3.89
CA TYR A 7 4.43 1.46 -3.40
C TYR A 7 5.29 0.32 -3.98
N CYS A 8 4.95 -0.16 -5.17
CA CYS A 8 5.70 -1.19 -5.90
C CYS A 8 6.51 -0.55 -7.02
N SER A 9 7.80 -0.87 -7.16
CA SER A 9 8.65 -0.36 -8.25
C SER A 9 8.23 -0.85 -9.63
N LEU A 10 7.55 -2.00 -9.68
CA LEU A 10 7.01 -2.61 -10.91
C LEU A 10 5.59 -2.13 -11.25
N ALA A 11 5.14 -1.03 -10.64
CA ALA A 11 3.89 -0.36 -10.95
C ALA A 11 4.18 0.93 -11.71
N VAL A 12 3.59 1.06 -12.90
CA VAL A 12 3.73 2.24 -13.77
C VAL A 12 2.38 2.95 -13.84
N LEU A 13 2.36 4.26 -13.60
CA LEU A 13 1.16 5.08 -13.75
C LEU A 13 0.79 5.16 -15.25
N ASN A 14 -0.44 4.79 -15.58
CA ASN A 14 -0.97 4.94 -16.95
C ASN A 14 -2.00 6.04 -17.06
N ASP A 15 -2.84 6.19 -16.04
CA ASP A 15 -3.88 7.23 -15.96
C ASP A 15 -4.19 7.49 -14.48
N ASP A 16 -5.09 8.42 -14.22
CA ASP A 16 -5.57 8.74 -12.88
C ASP A 16 -6.12 7.48 -12.19
N ASP A 17 -5.50 7.08 -11.08
CA ASP A 17 -5.85 5.88 -10.31
C ASP A 17 -5.79 4.54 -11.11
N LEU A 18 -5.04 4.50 -12.21
CA LEU A 18 -4.79 3.31 -13.04
C LEU A 18 -3.29 3.04 -13.17
N ILE A 19 -2.87 1.83 -12.81
CA ILE A 19 -1.47 1.39 -12.96
C ILE A 19 -1.38 0.15 -13.84
N TYR A 20 -0.28 0.03 -14.58
CA TYR A 20 0.14 -1.25 -15.15
C TYR A 20 1.14 -1.94 -14.23
N CYS A 21 0.93 -3.22 -14.01
CA CYS A 21 1.83 -4.07 -13.23
C CYS A 21 2.73 -4.87 -14.18
N GLU A 22 3.99 -4.44 -14.32
CA GLU A 22 4.95 -5.06 -15.24
C GLU A 22 5.18 -6.55 -14.91
N ALA A 23 5.21 -6.90 -13.62
CA ALA A 23 5.44 -8.27 -13.18
C ALA A 23 4.35 -9.26 -13.61
N LYS A 24 3.13 -8.79 -13.89
CA LYS A 24 1.96 -9.61 -14.17
C LYS A 24 1.31 -9.32 -15.52
N ASP A 25 1.81 -8.32 -16.23
CA ASP A 25 1.29 -7.88 -17.51
C ASP A 25 -0.23 -7.58 -17.47
N GLU A 26 -0.66 -6.79 -16.48
CA GLU A 26 -2.08 -6.44 -16.30
C GLU A 26 -2.28 -5.03 -15.74
N MET A 27 -3.43 -4.43 -16.09
CA MET A 27 -3.92 -3.18 -15.50
C MET A 27 -4.53 -3.41 -14.12
N ARG A 28 -4.35 -2.46 -13.22
CA ARG A 28 -4.99 -2.45 -11.89
C ARG A 28 -5.52 -1.07 -11.57
N GLU A 29 -6.64 -1.05 -10.86
CA GLU A 29 -7.35 0.20 -10.54
C GLU A 29 -7.88 0.22 -9.10
N GLY A 30 -8.14 1.42 -8.60
CA GLY A 30 -8.88 1.67 -7.37
C GLY A 30 -8.41 0.85 -6.15
N LYS A 31 -9.27 -0.04 -5.65
CA LYS A 31 -9.00 -0.84 -4.44
C LYS A 31 -7.83 -1.82 -4.61
N GLN A 32 -7.59 -2.32 -5.82
CA GLN A 32 -6.48 -3.25 -6.07
C GLN A 32 -5.12 -2.57 -5.84
N ILE A 33 -5.05 -1.27 -6.11
CA ILE A 33 -3.85 -0.46 -5.92
C ILE A 33 -3.64 -0.09 -4.45
N ARG A 34 -4.72 0.33 -3.79
CA ARG A 34 -4.69 1.01 -2.49
C ARG A 34 -4.80 0.07 -1.27
N ASN A 35 -5.29 -1.16 -1.45
CA ASN A 35 -5.43 -2.10 -0.35
C ASN A 35 -4.15 -2.89 -0.08
N PRO A 36 -3.93 -3.33 1.18
CA PRO A 36 -2.87 -4.26 1.50
C PRO A 36 -2.92 -5.52 0.65
N ASN A 37 -1.76 -6.03 0.22
CA ASN A 37 -1.67 -7.30 -0.48
C ASN A 37 -0.45 -8.13 -0.01
N LYS A 38 -0.26 -9.29 -0.66
CA LYS A 38 0.85 -10.23 -0.42
C LYS A 38 1.52 -10.63 -1.75
N CYS A 39 1.70 -9.67 -2.65
CA CYS A 39 2.24 -9.95 -3.99
C CYS A 39 3.67 -10.53 -3.87
N LYS A 40 3.93 -11.66 -4.55
CA LYS A 40 5.24 -12.33 -4.53
C LYS A 40 6.33 -11.57 -5.30
N HIS A 41 5.92 -10.71 -6.24
CA HIS A 41 6.81 -9.89 -7.07
C HIS A 41 6.93 -8.46 -6.55
N PHE A 42 6.54 -8.21 -5.30
CA PHE A 42 6.55 -6.86 -4.75
C PHE A 42 7.97 -6.35 -4.56
N GLU A 43 8.30 -5.24 -5.22
CA GLU A 43 9.55 -4.51 -5.03
C GLU A 43 9.24 -3.15 -4.41
N PHE A 44 9.82 -2.82 -3.27
CA PHE A 44 9.42 -1.62 -2.55
C PHE A 44 9.93 -0.34 -3.23
N ASN A 45 9.01 0.57 -3.54
CA ASN A 45 9.28 1.97 -3.83
C ASN A 45 8.71 2.85 -2.69
N PRO A 46 9.51 3.69 -2.03
CA PRO A 46 9.01 4.59 -1.00
C PRO A 46 8.10 5.70 -1.55
N VAL A 47 8.18 6.02 -2.84
CA VAL A 47 7.34 7.01 -3.51
C VAL A 47 6.03 6.37 -3.93
N ASP A 48 4.93 7.09 -3.73
CA ASP A 48 3.61 6.68 -4.16
C ASP A 48 3.47 6.86 -5.68
N VAL A 49 3.24 5.78 -6.42
CA VAL A 49 3.10 5.83 -7.89
C VAL A 49 1.94 6.74 -8.34
N LEU A 50 0.95 6.96 -7.47
CA LEU A 50 -0.20 7.83 -7.74
C LEU A 50 0.05 9.29 -7.35
N ASP A 51 1.11 9.59 -6.59
CA ASP A 51 1.43 10.95 -6.11
C ASP A 51 2.91 11.02 -5.70
N GLU A 52 3.76 11.54 -6.58
CA GLU A 52 5.21 11.62 -6.36
C GLU A 52 5.62 12.41 -5.10
N ASN A 53 4.75 13.29 -4.59
CA ASN A 53 5.00 14.06 -3.37
C ASN A 53 4.71 13.25 -2.10
N LYS A 54 4.07 12.11 -2.23
CA LYS A 54 3.68 11.25 -1.12
C LYS A 54 4.67 10.11 -0.94
N LYS A 55 5.10 9.93 0.30
CA LYS A 55 6.00 8.85 0.71
C LYS A 55 5.29 7.85 1.60
N TYR A 56 5.70 6.59 1.50
CA TYR A 56 5.23 5.51 2.37
C TYR A 56 5.45 5.87 3.85
N ARG A 57 4.38 5.75 4.63
CA ARG A 57 4.41 5.87 6.09
C ARG A 57 3.93 4.54 6.68
N PRO A 58 4.83 3.74 7.30
CA PRO A 58 4.42 2.52 7.98
C PRO A 58 3.37 2.85 9.06
N ARG A 59 2.34 2.00 9.18
CA ARG A 59 1.41 2.11 10.31
C ARG A 59 2.14 1.71 11.58
N GLU A 60 2.04 2.55 12.61
CA GLU A 60 2.49 2.16 13.95
C GLU A 60 1.64 0.98 14.44
N PRO A 61 2.26 -0.06 15.02
CA PRO A 61 1.51 -1.14 15.63
C PRO A 61 0.63 -0.55 16.75
N LYS A 62 -0.67 -0.83 16.70
CA LYS A 62 -1.56 -0.47 17.80
C LYS A 62 -1.02 -1.11 19.07
N LYS A 63 -0.81 -0.31 20.12
CA LYS A 63 -0.56 -0.84 21.46
C LYS A 63 -1.74 -1.76 21.78
N LYS A 64 -1.45 -3.02 22.09
CA LYS A 64 -2.48 -3.91 22.64
C LYS A 64 -2.91 -3.27 23.96
N ASN A 65 -4.20 -3.00 24.12
CA ASN A 65 -4.73 -2.70 25.44
C ASN A 65 -4.36 -3.91 26.30
N ILE A 66 -3.53 -3.68 27.31
CA ILE A 66 -3.29 -4.70 28.34
C ILE A 66 -4.67 -4.93 28.96
N GLU A 67 -5.07 -6.20 29.05
CA GLU A 67 -6.35 -6.59 29.68
C GLU A 67 -6.49 -5.88 31.03
N GLY A 68 -7.52 -5.05 31.18
CA GLY A 68 -7.78 -4.28 32.41
C GLY A 68 -7.97 -2.76 32.28
N GLN A 69 -7.81 -2.16 31.10
CA GLN A 69 -8.28 -0.77 30.88
C GLN A 69 -9.82 -0.75 30.76
N VAL A 70 -10.49 -0.68 31.91
CA VAL A 70 -11.87 -0.21 32.01
C VAL A 70 -11.90 1.27 31.59
N SER A 71 -12.53 1.56 30.45
CA SER A 71 -13.01 2.91 30.16
C SER A 71 -14.24 3.17 31.03
N PHE A 72 -14.11 4.03 32.04
CA PHE A 72 -15.27 4.60 32.72
C PHE A 72 -15.94 5.58 31.74
N LEU A 73 -17.11 5.19 31.24
CA LEU A 73 -18.13 6.11 30.72
C LEU A 73 -19.15 6.34 31.83
#